data_AF-A0A3M1IGB1-F1
#
_entry.id   AF-A0A3M1IGB1-F1
#
_cell.length_a   1.000
_cell.length_b   1.000
_cell.length_c   1.000
_cell.angle_alpha   90.00
_cell.angle_beta   90.00
_cell.angle_gamma   90.00
#
_symmetry.space_group_name_H-M   'P 1'
#
loop_
_entity.id
_entity.type
_entity.pdbx_description
1 polymer ?
#
loop_
_entity_poly.entity_id
_entity_poly.type
_entity_poly.pdbx_seq_one_letter_code
_entity_poly.pdbx_strand_id
1 'polypeptide(L)'
;MQKAIVVGSGPAGIGAALALAREGIEVQVLEKQQKPGVQRRGETIRYNERMESLLGPGFFQKQTIHKVNKRRYYSHTCKKYVDRKISTYNLIIAWPRWIE
;
A
#
# COMPACT_ATOMS: atom_id res chain seq x y z
N MET A 1 -1.88 -23.07 22.23
CA MET A 1 -1.06 -22.34 21.24
C MET A 1 -1.99 -21.49 20.39
N GLN A 2 -1.77 -20.18 20.33
CA GLN A 2 -2.65 -19.27 19.59
C GLN A 2 -2.25 -19.24 18.10
N LYS A 3 -3.24 -19.18 17.21
CA LYS A 3 -3.04 -19.21 15.76
C LYS A 3 -3.69 -17.99 15.11
N ALA A 4 -3.08 -17.47 14.07
CA ALA A 4 -3.60 -16.35 13.28
C ALA A 4 -3.47 -16.62 11.78
N ILE A 5 -4.44 -16.10 11.02
CA ILE A 5 -4.39 -16.07 9.56
C ILE A 5 -4.34 -14.61 9.13
N VAL A 6 -3.36 -14.29 8.29
CA VAL A 6 -3.24 -12.98 7.65
C VAL A 6 -3.55 -13.14 6.17
N VAL A 7 -4.57 -12.42 5.68
CA VAL A 7 -4.97 -12.45 4.27
C VAL A 7 -4.36 -11.25 3.55
N GLY A 8 -3.43 -11.52 2.63
CA GLY A 8 -2.69 -10.55 1.84
C GLY A 8 -1.23 -10.40 2.30
N SER A 9 -0.29 -10.53 1.37
CA SER A 9 1.16 -10.40 1.60
C SER A 9 1.74 -9.05 1.18
N GLY A 10 0.92 -7.99 1.23
CA GLY A 10 1.38 -6.61 1.07
C GLY A 10 2.14 -6.11 2.31
N PRO A 11 2.66 -4.87 2.29
CA PRO A 11 3.46 -4.31 3.40
C PRO A 11 2.76 -4.40 4.76
N ALA A 12 1.47 -4.05 4.81
CA ALA A 12 0.67 -4.13 6.04
C ALA A 12 0.50 -5.59 6.52
N GLY A 13 0.22 -6.53 5.62
CA GLY A 13 0.00 -7.94 5.97
C GLY A 13 1.26 -8.63 6.46
N ILE A 14 2.39 -8.45 5.75
CA ILE A 14 3.68 -8.99 6.20
C ILE A 14 4.14 -8.32 7.50
N GLY A 15 3.93 -7.01 7.65
CA GLY A 15 4.22 -6.31 8.91
C GLY A 15 3.43 -6.88 10.09
N ALA A 16 2.12 -7.13 9.91
CA ALA A 16 1.28 -7.75 10.93
C ALA A 16 1.71 -9.19 11.24
N ALA A 17 1.97 -10.01 10.22
CA ALA A 17 2.42 -11.38 10.39
C ALA A 17 3.75 -11.46 11.17
N LEU A 18 4.70 -10.58 10.85
CA LEU A 18 5.99 -10.51 11.53
C LEU A 18 5.83 -10.11 13.00
N ALA A 19 4.97 -9.13 13.30
CA ALA A 19 4.69 -8.73 14.68
C ALA A 19 4.07 -9.89 15.49
N LEU A 20 3.06 -10.58 14.95
CA LEU A 20 2.44 -11.73 15.61
C LEU A 20 3.42 -12.89 15.82
N ALA A 21 4.25 -13.20 14.82
CA ALA A 21 5.25 -14.25 14.95
C ALA A 21 6.29 -13.96 16.04
N ARG A 22 6.67 -12.68 16.23
CA ARG A 22 7.56 -12.25 17.32
C ARG A 22 6.96 -12.43 18.71
N GLU A 23 5.64 -12.37 18.83
CA GLU A 23 4.90 -12.68 20.06
C GLU A 23 4.66 -14.20 20.25
N GLY A 24 5.27 -15.06 19.43
CA GLY A 24 5.15 -16.51 19.55
C GLY A 24 3.84 -17.10 19.02
N ILE A 25 3.08 -16.33 18.25
CA ILE A 25 1.82 -16.80 17.62
C ILE A 25 2.16 -17.53 16.30
N GLU A 26 1.54 -18.69 16.08
CA GLU A 26 1.65 -19.39 14.79
C GLU A 26 0.82 -18.65 13.74
N VAL A 27 1.47 -18.12 12.70
CA VAL A 27 0.82 -17.30 11.67
C VAL A 27 0.90 -17.97 10.32
N GLN A 28 -0.25 -18.08 9.64
CA GLN A 28 -0.32 -18.44 8.23
C GLN A 28 -0.69 -17.22 7.38
N VAL A 29 0.11 -16.93 6.36
CA VAL A 29 -0.17 -15.84 5.40
C VAL A 29 -0.76 -16.43 4.13
N LEU A 30 -1.92 -15.92 3.72
CA LEU A 30 -2.58 -16.31 2.47
C LEU A 30 -2.42 -15.19 1.44
N GLU A 31 -1.84 -15.51 0.30
CA GLU A 31 -1.68 -14.58 -0.82
C GLU A 31 -2.38 -15.13 -2.06
N LYS A 32 -3.07 -14.25 -2.80
CA LYS A 32 -3.74 -14.59 -4.05
C LYS A 32 -2.74 -14.81 -5.19
N GLN A 33 -1.65 -14.07 -5.19
CA GLN A 33 -0.58 -14.17 -6.19
C GLN A 33 0.28 -15.40 -5.99
N GLN A 34 0.98 -15.82 -7.05
CA GLN A 34 1.88 -16.97 -7.01
C GLN A 34 3.03 -16.79 -6.00
N LYS A 35 3.48 -15.55 -5.81
CA LYS A 35 4.52 -15.16 -4.83
C LYS A 35 4.15 -13.80 -4.23
N PRO A 36 4.59 -13.49 -2.99
CA PRO A 36 4.47 -12.16 -2.43
C PRO A 36 5.10 -11.09 -3.34
N GLY A 37 4.41 -9.95 -3.49
CA GLY A 37 4.96 -8.79 -4.18
C GLY A 37 5.06 -8.89 -5.72
N VAL A 38 4.43 -9.87 -6.37
CA VAL A 38 4.42 -10.01 -7.84
C VAL A 38 3.70 -8.83 -8.51
N GLN A 39 2.52 -8.47 -8.03
CA GLN A 39 1.83 -7.25 -8.44
C GLN A 39 1.82 -6.27 -7.27
N ARG A 40 2.82 -5.38 -7.27
CA ARG A 40 2.87 -4.25 -6.35
C ARG A 40 1.82 -3.24 -6.80
N ARG A 41 0.71 -3.13 -6.07
CA ARG A 41 -0.13 -1.94 -6.19
C ARG A 41 0.74 -0.81 -5.66
N GLY A 42 1.25 0.05 -6.55
CA GLY A 42 2.17 1.12 -6.16
C GLY A 42 1.66 1.86 -4.93
N GLU A 43 2.58 2.25 -4.06
CA GLU A 43 2.18 2.95 -2.86
C GLU A 43 1.55 4.27 -3.25
N THR A 44 0.47 4.59 -2.55
CA THR A 44 -0.27 5.81 -2.81
C THR A 44 0.05 6.79 -1.71
N ILE A 45 0.81 7.83 -2.06
CA ILE A 45 1.13 8.91 -1.14
C ILE A 45 0.46 10.20 -1.59
N ARG A 46 0.00 11.00 -0.64
CA ARG A 46 -0.41 12.38 -0.94
C ARG A 46 0.80 13.28 -0.80
N TYR A 47 0.82 14.33 -1.62
CA TYR A 47 1.79 15.39 -1.44
C TYR A 47 1.77 15.88 0.01
N ASN A 48 2.95 16.03 0.59
CA ASN A 48 3.14 16.57 1.91
C ASN A 48 4.37 17.47 1.91
N GLU A 49 4.17 18.75 2.22
CA GLU A 49 5.21 19.77 2.19
C GLU A 49 6.38 19.45 3.13
N ARG A 50 6.08 19.02 4.36
CA ARG A 50 7.10 18.65 5.35
C ARG A 50 7.97 17.50 4.83
N MET A 51 7.35 16.52 4.19
CA MET A 51 8.08 15.39 3.60
C MET A 51 8.95 15.83 2.42
N GLU A 52 8.47 16.73 1.56
CA GLU A 52 9.28 17.28 0.47
C GLU A 52 10.48 18.08 1.00
N SER A 53 10.28 18.87 2.05
CA SER A 53 11.37 19.59 2.72
C SER A 53 12.44 18.65 3.28
N LEU A 54 12.06 17.46 3.76
CA LEU A 54 13.01 16.48 4.31
C LEU A 54 13.72 15.65 3.23
N LEU A 55 13.02 15.32 2.15
CA LEU A 55 13.53 14.43 1.11
C LEU A 55 14.16 15.16 -0.08
N GLY A 56 14.06 16.49 -0.10
CA GLY A 56 14.62 17.36 -1.10
C GLY A 56 13.58 17.90 -2.09
N PRO A 57 13.75 19.15 -2.58
CA PRO A 57 12.84 19.76 -3.53
C PRO A 57 12.62 18.92 -4.78
N GLY A 58 11.36 18.78 -5.21
CA GLY A 58 10.98 18.03 -6.40
C GLY A 58 11.00 16.51 -6.20
N PHE A 59 11.19 16.02 -4.97
CA PHE A 59 11.13 14.59 -4.64
C PHE A 59 9.85 13.95 -5.18
N PHE A 60 8.67 14.48 -4.81
CA PHE A 60 7.40 13.90 -5.24
C PHE A 60 7.24 13.94 -6.76
N GLN A 61 7.69 15.01 -7.41
CA GLN A 61 7.61 15.14 -8.86
C GLN A 61 8.46 14.07 -9.56
N LYS A 62 9.69 13.83 -9.08
CA LYS A 62 10.60 12.81 -9.63
C LYS A 62 10.08 11.39 -9.41
N GLN A 63 9.50 11.12 -8.24
CA GLN A 63 9.12 9.76 -7.85
C GLN A 63 7.72 9.33 -8.32
N THR A 64 6.86 10.29 -8.67
CA THR A 64 5.50 9.99 -9.11
C THR A 64 5.52 9.32 -10.49
N ILE A 65 4.96 8.11 -10.56
CA ILE A 65 4.71 7.39 -11.82
C ILE A 65 3.37 7.84 -12.40
N HIS A 66 2.33 7.89 -11.57
CA HIS A 66 0.99 8.28 -11.97
C HIS A 66 0.33 9.18 -10.93
N LYS A 67 -0.44 10.16 -11.40
CA LYS A 67 -1.31 10.99 -10.57
C LYS A 67 -2.75 10.53 -10.74
N VAL A 68 -3.39 10.09 -9.66
CA VAL A 68 -4.76 9.58 -9.69
C VAL A 68 -5.64 10.42 -8.76
N ASN A 69 -6.75 10.94 -9.26
CA ASN A 69 -7.75 11.65 -8.45
C ASN A 69 -9.16 11.04 -8.56
N LYS A 70 -9.33 9.98 -9.35
CA LYS A 70 -10.55 9.18 -9.40
C LYS A 70 -10.42 8.00 -8.43
N ARG A 71 -11.41 7.80 -7.58
CA ARG A 71 -11.47 6.71 -6.61
C ARG A 71 -12.78 5.95 -6.75
N ARG A 72 -12.70 4.63 -6.62
CA ARG A 72 -13.86 3.75 -6.53
C ARG A 72 -13.97 3.25 -5.09
N TYR A 73 -15.11 3.51 -4.46
CA TYR A 73 -15.42 3.03 -3.12
C TYR A 73 -16.42 1.89 -3.25
N TYR A 74 -16.11 0.75 -2.66
CA TYR A 74 -16.98 -0.41 -2.64
C TYR A 74 -17.80 -0.41 -1.35
N SER A 75 -19.07 -0.83 -1.44
CA SER A 75 -19.86 -1.17 -0.25
C SER A 75 -19.19 -2.30 0.53
N HIS A 76 -19.49 -2.46 1.81
CA HIS A 76 -18.97 -3.57 2.63
C HIS A 76 -19.31 -4.97 2.08
N THR A 77 -20.35 -5.09 1.23
CA THR A 77 -20.68 -6.35 0.52
C THR A 77 -19.99 -6.51 -0.84
N CYS A 78 -19.25 -5.50 -1.29
CA CYS A 78 -18.67 -5.37 -2.63
C CYS A 78 -19.68 -5.43 -3.80
N LYS A 79 -21.00 -5.47 -3.54
CA LYS A 79 -22.04 -5.52 -4.59
C LYS A 79 -22.32 -4.17 -5.25
N LYS A 80 -22.10 -3.08 -4.52
CA LYS A 80 -22.28 -1.71 -5.00
C LYS A 80 -20.94 -0.99 -4.96
N TYR A 81 -20.78 -0.01 -5.85
CA TYR A 81 -19.64 0.89 -5.80
C TYR A 81 -20.07 2.31 -6.17
N VAL A 82 -19.27 3.29 -5.74
CA VAL A 82 -19.41 4.68 -6.13
C VAL A 82 -18.07 5.22 -6.61
N ASP A 83 -18.07 5.82 -7.78
CA ASP A 83 -16.91 6.54 -8.30
C ASP A 83 -16.97 7.99 -7.83
N ARG A 84 -15.84 8.50 -7.35
CA ARG A 84 -15.65 9.89 -6.93
C ARG A 84 -14.42 10.45 -7.61
N LYS A 85 -14.49 11.71 -8.04
CA LYS A 85 -13.31 12.52 -8.38
C LYS A 85 -13.05 13.47 -7.22
N ILE A 86 -11.85 13.44 -6.67
CA ILE A 86 -11.45 14.25 -5.52
C ILE A 86 -10.52 15.35 -6.01
N SER A 87 -10.51 16.50 -5.34
CA SER A 87 -9.63 17.64 -5.68
C SER A 87 -8.15 17.30 -5.53
N THR A 88 -7.80 16.50 -4.51
CA THR A 88 -6.42 16.11 -4.21
C THR A 88 -5.98 14.88 -5.01
N TYR A 89 -4.79 14.94 -5.59
CA TYR A 89 -4.16 13.81 -6.26
C TYR A 89 -3.48 12.87 -5.25
N ASN A 90 -3.70 11.58 -5.49
CA ASN A 90 -2.87 10.51 -4.98
C ASN A 90 -1.72 10.29 -5.96
N LEU A 91 -0.50 10.32 -5.45
CA LEU A 91 0.72 10.07 -6.20
C LEU A 91 1.04 8.59 -6.06
N ILE A 92 1.04 7.88 -7.19
CA ILE A 92 1.49 6.50 -7.27
C ILE A 92 3.00 6.50 -7.43
N ILE A 93 3.70 5.95 -6.45
CA ILE A 93 5.16 5.84 -6.44
C ILE A 93 5.57 4.36 -6.48
N ALA A 94 6.78 4.07 -6.96
CA ALA A 94 7.38 2.74 -6.82
C ALA A 94 8.74 2.84 -6.11
N TRP A 95 8.83 2.20 -4.95
CA TRP A 95 10.02 2.12 -4.12
C TRP A 95 11.27 1.53 -4.79
N PRO A 96 11.19 0.57 -5.72
CA PRO A 96 12.40 0.02 -6.35
C PRO A 96 13.27 1.05 -7.06
N ARG A 97 12.70 2.19 -7.51
CA ARG A 97 13.47 3.31 -8.09
C ARG A 97 14.35 4.06 -7.09
N TRP A 98 14.29 3.74 -5.79
CA TRP A 98 15.01 4.46 -4.73
C TRP A 98 16.23 3.68 -4.19
N ILE A 99 16.33 2.39 -4.49
CA ILE A 99 17.31 1.47 -3.87
C ILE A 99 18.47 1.17 -4.84
N GLU A 100 18.50 1.82 -6.00
CA GLU A 100 19.62 1.78 -6.96
C GLU A 100 20.59 2.95 -6.73
#